data_AF-A0A2G9Z4Z7-F1
#
_entry.id   AF-A0A2G9Z4Z7-F1
#
_cell.length_a   1.000
_cell.length_b   1.000
_cell.length_c   1.000
_cell.angle_alpha   90.00
_cell.angle_beta   90.00
_cell.angle_gamma   90.00
#
_symmetry.space_group_name_H-M   'P 1'
#
loop_
_entity.id
_entity.type
_entity.pdbx_description
1 polymer ?
#
loop_
_entity_poly.entity_id
_entity_poly.type
_entity_poly.pdbx_seq_one_letter_code
_entity_poly.pdbx_strand_id
1 'polypeptide(L)'
;MKKKLKKLLKKKFVLPPPEKVFNKKAVLLFMVILALFYDILILDYTRSLSIVKPEIKTKITTPLEKNINVLLAGYPMEKMAPYISAKEKRTAAFLVGIAKKESNWGKYSPHLNGKDCFNYWGYRGQSENMTPSGYTCFSSPHEAVNVVGKRISNLINESNLSTPEEMIVWKCGWNCAGHSNESVNKWIADVGMYYNKVYQ
;
A
#
# COMPACT_ATOMS: atom_id res chain seq x y z
N MET A 1 53.42 14.89 37.46
CA MET A 1 52.85 14.68 36.10
C MET A 1 53.44 15.56 34.98
N LYS A 2 53.72 16.86 35.18
CA LYS A 2 54.16 17.78 34.09
C LYS A 2 55.52 17.46 33.40
N LYS A 3 56.46 16.76 34.06
CA LYS A 3 57.77 16.41 33.47
C LYS A 3 57.70 15.30 32.41
N LYS A 4 56.82 14.31 32.57
CA LYS A 4 56.64 13.22 31.58
C LYS A 4 56.00 13.73 30.28
N LEU A 5 55.05 14.66 30.39
CA LEU A 5 54.36 15.24 29.22
C LEU A 5 55.28 16.12 28.36
N LYS A 6 56.16 16.93 29.00
CA LYS A 6 57.20 17.68 28.28
C LYS A 6 58.23 16.79 27.56
N LYS A 7 58.47 15.57 28.06
CA LYS A 7 59.39 14.60 27.44
C LYS A 7 58.78 13.94 26.20
N LEU A 8 57.46 13.73 26.19
CA LEU A 8 56.73 13.20 25.04
C LEU A 8 56.59 14.22 23.90
N LEU A 9 56.37 15.50 24.23
CA LEU A 9 56.25 16.59 23.24
C LEU A 9 57.59 16.98 22.56
N LYS A 10 58.74 16.55 23.10
CA LYS A 10 60.07 16.79 22.51
C LYS A 10 60.54 15.71 21.52
N LYS A 11 59.81 14.59 21.38
CA LYS A 11 60.11 13.64 20.31
C LYS A 11 59.64 14.25 18.99
N LYS A 12 60.56 14.88 18.25
CA LYS A 12 60.35 15.17 16.82
C LYS A 12 60.02 13.84 16.14
N PHE A 13 58.81 13.72 15.63
CA PHE A 13 58.42 12.59 14.79
C PHE A 13 59.13 12.75 13.46
N VAL A 14 60.34 12.20 13.37
CA VAL A 14 61.13 12.19 12.14
C VAL A 14 60.53 11.11 11.26
N LEU A 15 59.80 11.50 10.22
CA LEU A 15 59.35 10.58 9.19
C LEU A 15 60.60 9.98 8.52
N PRO A 16 60.73 8.65 8.43
CA PRO A 16 61.83 8.04 7.70
C PRO A 16 61.81 8.47 6.22
N PRO A 17 62.98 8.58 5.57
CA PRO A 17 63.05 8.97 4.16
C PRO A 17 62.24 7.98 3.30
N PRO A 18 61.48 8.45 2.31
CA PRO A 18 60.47 7.67 1.57
C PRO A 18 61.06 6.41 0.92
N GLU A 19 62.34 6.44 0.57
CA GLU A 19 63.09 5.34 -0.03
C GLU A 19 63.21 4.09 0.86
N LYS A 20 63.14 4.24 2.20
CA LYS A 20 63.19 3.12 3.16
C LYS A 20 61.80 2.57 3.52
N VAL A 21 60.73 3.26 3.14
CA VAL A 21 59.33 2.89 3.46
C VAL A 21 58.66 2.20 2.27
N PHE A 22 59.13 2.48 1.04
CA PHE A 22 58.57 1.98 -0.20
C PHE A 22 59.11 0.58 -0.57
N ASN A 23 58.66 -0.46 0.14
CA ASN A 23 58.80 -1.82 -0.39
C ASN A 23 57.86 -1.96 -1.59
N LYS A 24 58.41 -1.92 -2.81
CA LYS A 24 57.65 -2.00 -4.07
C LYS A 24 56.69 -3.19 -4.11
N LYS A 25 57.06 -4.34 -3.51
CA LYS A 25 56.18 -5.51 -3.42
C LYS A 25 55.03 -5.29 -2.46
N ALA A 26 55.26 -4.62 -1.33
CA ALA A 26 54.21 -4.29 -0.36
C ALA A 26 53.24 -3.24 -0.93
N VAL A 27 53.74 -2.26 -1.67
CA VAL A 27 52.91 -1.26 -2.36
C VAL A 27 52.08 -1.92 -3.46
N LEU A 28 52.68 -2.80 -4.26
CA LEU A 28 51.95 -3.54 -5.28
C LEU A 28 50.86 -4.42 -4.66
N LEU A 29 51.16 -5.13 -3.57
CA LEU A 29 50.19 -5.96 -2.85
C LEU A 29 49.04 -5.11 -2.29
N PHE A 30 49.35 -3.95 -1.71
CA PHE A 30 48.34 -3.02 -1.22
C PHE A 30 47.43 -2.52 -2.35
N MET A 31 48.00 -2.18 -3.52
CA MET A 31 47.23 -1.75 -4.68
C MET A 31 46.31 -2.85 -5.22
N VAL A 32 46.75 -4.12 -5.20
CA VAL A 32 45.93 -5.28 -5.59
C VAL A 32 44.77 -5.48 -4.60
N ILE A 33 45.04 -5.43 -3.29
CA ILE A 33 44.00 -5.54 -2.26
C ILE A 33 42.97 -4.42 -2.39
N LEU A 34 43.44 -3.19 -2.64
CA LEU A 34 42.59 -2.03 -2.85
C LEU A 34 41.68 -2.21 -4.07
N ALA A 35 42.22 -2.70 -5.20
CA ALA A 35 41.44 -2.98 -6.41
C ALA A 35 40.34 -4.02 -6.15
N LEU A 36 40.68 -5.13 -5.50
CA LEU A 36 39.72 -6.18 -5.15
C LEU A 36 38.62 -5.68 -4.20
N PHE A 37 38.97 -4.78 -3.27
CA PHE A 37 37.99 -4.16 -2.39
C PHE A 37 37.01 -3.25 -3.15
N TYR A 38 37.52 -2.47 -4.12
CA TYR A 38 36.66 -1.67 -5.01
C TYR A 38 35.75 -2.55 -5.86
N ASP A 39 36.24 -3.68 -6.38
CA ASP A 39 35.41 -4.61 -7.16
C ASP A 39 34.26 -5.18 -6.32
N ILE A 40 34.50 -5.51 -5.04
CA ILE A 40 33.46 -5.97 -4.10
C ILE A 40 32.44 -4.86 -3.82
N LEU A 41 32.90 -3.62 -3.59
CA LEU A 41 32.02 -2.47 -3.39
C LEU A 41 31.16 -2.19 -4.63
N ILE A 42 31.73 -2.32 -5.83
CA ILE A 42 30.99 -2.18 -7.10
C ILE A 42 29.99 -3.33 -7.24
N LEU A 43 30.33 -4.57 -6.86
CA LEU A 43 29.40 -5.70 -6.92
C LEU A 43 28.20 -5.52 -5.97
N ASP A 44 28.44 -5.01 -4.76
CA ASP A 44 27.38 -4.75 -3.78
C ASP A 44 26.51 -3.55 -4.21
N TYR A 45 27.14 -2.51 -4.74
CA TYR A 45 26.45 -1.37 -5.33
C TYR A 45 25.61 -1.76 -6.54
N THR A 46 26.14 -2.57 -7.47
CA THR A 46 25.39 -3.07 -8.63
C THR A 46 24.25 -4.00 -8.22
N ARG A 47 24.41 -4.82 -7.18
CA ARG A 47 23.32 -5.59 -6.57
C ARG A 47 22.23 -4.66 -6.03
N SER A 48 22.61 -3.58 -5.33
CA SER A 48 21.66 -2.57 -4.85
C SER A 48 20.94 -1.82 -6.00
N LEU A 49 21.62 -1.56 -7.12
CA LEU A 49 21.04 -0.93 -8.31
C LEU A 49 20.08 -1.86 -9.06
N SER A 50 20.35 -3.17 -9.11
CA SER A 50 19.41 -4.13 -9.72
C SER A 50 18.09 -4.27 -8.96
N ILE A 51 18.05 -3.84 -7.69
CA ILE A 51 16.81 -3.71 -6.90
C ILE A 51 16.08 -2.41 -7.25
N VAL A 52 16.80 -1.37 -7.69
CA VAL A 52 16.24 -0.13 -8.24
C VAL A 52 16.07 -0.30 -9.75
N LYS A 53 15.26 -1.28 -10.16
CA LYS A 53 14.76 -1.31 -11.53
C LYS A 53 13.92 -0.04 -11.72
N PRO A 54 14.24 0.86 -12.66
CA PRO A 54 13.40 2.02 -12.90
C PRO A 54 12.04 1.50 -13.35
N GLU A 55 11.04 1.64 -12.48
CA GLU A 55 9.64 1.53 -12.86
C GLU A 55 9.38 2.61 -13.91
N ILE A 56 9.45 2.24 -15.18
CA ILE A 56 8.83 3.01 -16.23
C ILE A 56 7.33 2.94 -15.94
N LYS A 57 6.82 3.94 -15.20
CA LYS A 57 5.39 4.13 -14.89
C LYS A 57 4.61 4.55 -16.14
N THR A 58 4.71 3.82 -17.23
CA THR A 58 3.59 3.74 -18.17
C THR A 58 2.60 2.77 -17.54
N LYS A 59 1.74 3.30 -16.69
CA LYS A 59 0.63 2.58 -16.05
C LYS A 59 -0.21 1.94 -17.14
N ILE A 60 0.06 0.68 -17.47
CA ILE A 60 -0.77 -0.10 -18.39
C ILE A 60 -2.13 -0.23 -17.71
N THR A 61 -3.04 0.66 -18.10
CA THR A 61 -4.38 0.73 -17.54
C THR A 61 -5.14 -0.46 -18.10
N THR A 62 -5.44 -1.44 -17.24
CA THR A 62 -6.20 -2.63 -17.66
C THR A 62 -7.61 -2.22 -18.11
N PRO A 63 -8.30 -3.02 -18.94
CA PRO A 63 -9.69 -2.75 -19.29
C PRO A 63 -10.58 -2.58 -18.05
N LEU A 64 -10.33 -3.37 -17.00
CA LEU A 64 -11.00 -3.26 -15.71
C LEU A 64 -10.73 -1.91 -15.05
N GLU A 65 -9.47 -1.48 -14.99
CA GLU A 65 -9.10 -0.18 -14.43
C GLU A 65 -9.71 0.99 -15.21
N LYS A 66 -9.71 0.93 -16.55
CA LYS A 66 -10.34 1.96 -17.38
C LYS A 66 -11.83 2.09 -17.07
N ASN A 67 -12.53 0.95 -16.98
CA ASN A 67 -13.95 0.94 -16.66
C ASN A 67 -14.24 1.50 -15.26
N ILE A 68 -13.47 1.07 -14.25
CA ILE A 68 -13.60 1.59 -12.88
C ILE A 68 -13.33 3.10 -12.83
N ASN A 69 -12.30 3.60 -13.53
CA ASN A 69 -12.03 5.04 -13.61
C ASN A 69 -13.21 5.81 -14.20
N VAL A 70 -13.83 5.31 -15.27
CA VAL A 70 -15.01 5.94 -15.89
C VAL A 70 -16.17 6.01 -14.91
N LEU A 71 -16.42 4.94 -14.14
CA LEU A 71 -17.51 4.90 -13.16
C LEU A 71 -17.27 5.85 -11.98
N LEU A 72 -16.02 5.96 -11.52
CA LEU A 72 -15.66 6.73 -10.32
C LEU A 72 -15.27 8.18 -10.61
N ALA A 73 -15.16 8.58 -11.88
CA ALA A 73 -14.75 9.92 -12.27
C ALA A 73 -15.60 11.01 -11.60
N GLY A 74 -14.92 11.96 -10.94
CA GLY A 74 -15.57 13.07 -10.22
C GLY A 74 -16.15 12.71 -8.86
N TYR A 75 -15.90 11.51 -8.35
CA TYR A 75 -16.27 11.07 -7.00
C TYR A 75 -15.04 10.97 -6.09
N PRO A 76 -15.19 11.14 -4.76
CA PRO A 76 -14.08 10.97 -3.82
C PRO A 76 -13.36 9.62 -3.92
N MET A 77 -14.07 8.58 -4.36
CA MET A 77 -13.54 7.24 -4.60
C MET A 77 -12.64 7.09 -5.83
N GLU A 78 -12.56 8.09 -6.72
CA GLU A 78 -11.68 8.04 -7.90
C GLU A 78 -10.22 7.70 -7.55
N LYS A 79 -9.70 8.28 -6.46
CA LYS A 79 -8.36 8.02 -5.92
C LYS A 79 -8.12 6.55 -5.48
N MET A 80 -9.18 5.75 -5.36
CA MET A 80 -9.11 4.33 -5.02
C MET A 80 -9.07 3.41 -6.24
N ALA A 81 -9.43 3.91 -7.43
CA ALA A 81 -9.52 3.13 -8.65
C ALA A 81 -8.32 2.19 -8.91
N PRO A 82 -7.04 2.63 -8.85
CA PRO A 82 -5.90 1.75 -9.10
C PRO A 82 -5.79 0.59 -8.10
N TYR A 83 -6.18 0.81 -6.84
CA TYR A 83 -6.13 -0.21 -5.81
C TYR A 83 -7.30 -1.20 -5.94
N ILE A 84 -8.46 -0.71 -6.39
CA ILE A 84 -9.64 -1.55 -6.63
C ILE A 84 -9.39 -2.45 -7.85
N SER A 85 -8.85 -1.91 -8.94
CA SER A 85 -8.57 -2.68 -10.16
C SER A 85 -7.45 -3.71 -10.00
N ALA A 86 -6.63 -3.58 -8.96
CA ALA A 86 -5.63 -4.58 -8.59
C ALA A 86 -6.22 -5.78 -7.82
N LYS A 87 -7.51 -5.75 -7.47
CA LYS A 87 -8.21 -6.89 -6.84
C LYS A 87 -8.77 -7.84 -7.90
N GLU A 88 -9.09 -9.05 -7.47
CA GLU A 88 -9.89 -9.99 -8.27
C GLU A 88 -11.16 -9.32 -8.80
N LYS A 89 -11.52 -9.60 -10.07
CA LYS A 89 -12.59 -8.87 -10.80
C LYS A 89 -13.90 -8.83 -10.01
N ARG A 90 -14.26 -9.94 -9.36
CA ARG A 90 -15.47 -10.06 -8.53
C ARG A 90 -15.40 -9.18 -7.28
N THR A 91 -14.29 -9.20 -6.56
CA THR A 91 -14.04 -8.35 -5.40
C THR A 91 -14.06 -6.87 -5.78
N ALA A 92 -13.43 -6.51 -6.91
CA ALA A 92 -13.47 -5.15 -7.46
C ALA A 92 -14.90 -4.69 -7.77
N ALA A 93 -15.71 -5.56 -8.37
CA ALA A 93 -17.10 -5.26 -8.68
C ALA A 93 -17.95 -5.03 -7.42
N PHE A 94 -17.78 -5.84 -6.38
CA PHE A 94 -18.46 -5.61 -5.09
C PHE A 94 -17.96 -4.35 -4.39
N LEU A 95 -16.66 -4.06 -4.42
CA LEU A 95 -16.11 -2.81 -3.88
C LEU A 95 -16.79 -1.59 -4.53
N VAL A 96 -16.95 -1.58 -5.84
CA VAL A 96 -17.62 -0.48 -6.57
C VAL A 96 -19.12 -0.46 -6.27
N GLY A 97 -19.80 -1.61 -6.31
CA GLY A 97 -21.25 -1.70 -6.14
C GLY A 97 -21.72 -1.33 -4.73
N ILE A 98 -21.07 -1.88 -3.70
CA ILE A 98 -21.39 -1.58 -2.31
C ILE A 98 -21.10 -0.10 -2.02
N ALA A 99 -19.95 0.44 -2.45
CA ALA A 99 -19.66 1.84 -2.18
C ALA A 99 -20.63 2.82 -2.85
N LYS A 100 -21.19 2.44 -4.02
CA LYS A 100 -22.26 3.22 -4.63
C LYS A 100 -23.49 3.28 -3.72
N LYS A 101 -23.85 2.14 -3.14
CA LYS A 101 -25.02 2.03 -2.27
C LYS A 101 -24.82 2.74 -0.92
N GLU A 102 -23.67 2.55 -0.29
CA GLU A 102 -23.44 2.99 1.09
C GLU A 102 -23.06 4.47 1.21
N SER A 103 -22.42 5.04 0.18
CA SER A 103 -21.90 6.42 0.27
C SER A 103 -22.02 7.21 -1.03
N ASN A 104 -22.65 6.64 -2.07
CA ASN A 104 -22.61 7.19 -3.42
C ASN A 104 -21.16 7.48 -3.86
N TRP A 105 -20.30 6.47 -3.73
CA TRP A 105 -18.85 6.53 -4.01
C TRP A 105 -18.12 7.63 -3.22
N GLY A 106 -18.48 7.78 -1.95
CA GLY A 106 -17.85 8.71 -1.03
C GLY A 106 -18.42 10.12 -1.01
N LYS A 107 -19.48 10.43 -1.78
CA LYS A 107 -20.20 11.72 -1.63
C LYS A 107 -20.76 11.91 -0.22
N TYR A 108 -21.18 10.82 0.40
CA TYR A 108 -21.65 10.80 1.79
C TYR A 108 -20.76 9.84 2.58
N SER A 109 -19.63 10.35 3.10
CA SER A 109 -18.66 9.55 3.85
C SER A 109 -18.50 10.04 5.30
N PRO A 110 -18.13 9.14 6.23
CA PRO A 110 -17.73 9.53 7.57
C PRO A 110 -16.48 10.40 7.51
N HIS A 111 -16.44 11.39 8.40
CA HIS A 111 -15.29 12.26 8.60
C HIS A 111 -14.88 12.21 10.07
N LEU A 112 -13.57 12.35 10.33
CA LEU A 112 -13.02 12.49 11.65
C LEU A 112 -12.17 13.75 11.69
N ASN A 113 -12.48 14.68 12.59
CA ASN A 113 -11.81 15.98 12.70
C ASN A 113 -11.79 16.75 11.36
N GLY A 114 -12.90 16.70 10.61
CA GLY A 114 -13.04 17.35 9.30
C GLY A 114 -12.31 16.66 8.14
N LYS A 115 -11.64 15.52 8.38
CA LYS A 115 -10.93 14.75 7.35
C LYS A 115 -11.74 13.55 6.89
N ASP A 116 -11.74 13.29 5.59
CA ASP A 116 -12.35 12.10 4.99
C ASP A 116 -11.69 10.84 5.53
N CYS A 117 -12.51 9.91 6.04
CA CYS A 117 -12.06 8.63 6.58
C CYS A 117 -11.79 7.56 5.53
N PHE A 118 -12.00 7.86 4.23
CA PHE A 118 -11.86 6.92 3.12
C PHE A 118 -12.72 5.66 3.26
N ASN A 119 -13.77 5.71 4.09
CA ASN A 119 -14.65 4.59 4.35
C ASN A 119 -15.96 4.78 3.59
N TYR A 120 -16.01 4.21 2.40
CA TYR A 120 -17.14 4.38 1.48
C TYR A 120 -18.13 3.22 1.50
N TRP A 121 -17.89 2.22 2.35
CA TRP A 121 -18.66 0.98 2.45
C TRP A 121 -19.42 0.83 3.77
N GLY A 122 -19.38 1.84 4.65
CA GLY A 122 -19.98 1.76 5.98
C GLY A 122 -19.27 0.75 6.91
N TYR A 123 -17.98 0.49 6.67
CA TYR A 123 -17.23 -0.53 7.40
C TYR A 123 -17.04 -0.17 8.88
N ARG A 124 -17.30 -1.13 9.78
CA ARG A 124 -17.19 -0.97 11.24
C ARG A 124 -16.26 -2.02 11.86
N GLY A 125 -15.03 -2.10 11.36
CA GLY A 125 -13.99 -2.93 11.95
C GLY A 125 -13.33 -2.25 13.16
N GLN A 126 -12.83 -3.05 14.09
CA GLN A 126 -12.02 -2.57 15.22
C GLN A 126 -10.73 -1.92 14.69
N SER A 127 -10.47 -0.68 15.12
CA SER A 127 -9.25 0.07 14.77
C SER A 127 -9.00 1.16 15.80
N GLU A 128 -7.77 1.65 15.91
CA GLU A 128 -7.43 2.77 16.80
C GLU A 128 -8.18 4.07 16.43
N ASN A 129 -8.47 4.26 15.14
CA ASN A 129 -9.15 5.45 14.64
C ASN A 129 -10.58 5.12 14.21
N MET A 130 -11.56 5.51 15.02
CA MET A 130 -12.98 5.35 14.72
C MET A 130 -13.71 6.68 14.87
N THR A 131 -14.73 6.89 14.04
CA THR A 131 -15.68 7.98 14.24
C THR A 131 -16.54 7.73 15.49
N PRO A 132 -17.15 8.76 16.10
CA PRO A 132 -18.09 8.58 17.20
C PRO A 132 -19.26 7.62 16.90
N SER A 133 -19.66 7.52 15.63
CA SER A 133 -20.71 6.59 15.16
C SER A 133 -20.20 5.17 14.85
N GLY A 134 -18.95 4.87 15.18
CA GLY A 134 -18.37 3.53 15.08
C GLY A 134 -17.85 3.13 13.70
N TYR A 135 -17.81 4.04 12.73
CA TYR A 135 -17.16 3.74 11.44
C TYR A 135 -15.64 3.79 11.59
N THR A 136 -14.96 2.79 11.03
CA THR A 136 -13.50 2.77 10.88
C THR A 136 -13.05 3.99 10.08
N CYS A 137 -12.01 4.68 10.54
CA CYS A 137 -11.41 5.81 9.85
C CYS A 137 -10.02 5.43 9.33
N PHE A 138 -9.93 5.14 8.03
CA PHE A 138 -8.68 4.69 7.40
C PHE A 138 -7.74 5.87 7.18
N SER A 139 -6.44 5.61 7.24
CA SER A 139 -5.40 6.61 7.01
C SER A 139 -5.19 6.91 5.53
N SER A 140 -5.54 5.98 4.64
CA SER A 140 -5.32 6.14 3.20
C SER A 140 -6.34 5.38 2.33
N PRO A 141 -6.52 5.80 1.05
CA PRO A 141 -7.30 5.05 0.07
C PRO A 141 -6.83 3.60 -0.12
N HIS A 142 -5.50 3.38 -0.13
CA HIS A 142 -4.90 2.06 -0.28
C HIS A 142 -5.23 1.13 0.89
N GLU A 143 -5.10 1.62 2.12
CA GLU A 143 -5.46 0.88 3.33
C GLU A 143 -6.94 0.48 3.30
N ALA A 144 -7.84 1.45 3.02
CA ALA A 144 -9.27 1.22 2.98
C ALA A 144 -9.64 0.11 1.99
N VAL A 145 -9.13 0.18 0.75
CA VAL A 145 -9.38 -0.84 -0.28
C VAL A 145 -8.79 -2.19 0.10
N ASN A 146 -7.62 -2.24 0.75
CA ASN A 146 -7.02 -3.50 1.19
C ASN A 146 -7.83 -4.17 2.30
N VAL A 147 -8.24 -3.42 3.33
CA VAL A 147 -8.99 -3.96 4.46
C VAL A 147 -10.37 -4.42 4.02
N VAL A 148 -11.12 -3.53 3.34
CA VAL A 148 -12.48 -3.84 2.89
C VAL A 148 -12.46 -4.91 1.79
N GLY A 149 -11.52 -4.80 0.84
CA GLY A 149 -11.35 -5.79 -0.22
C GLY A 149 -11.02 -7.17 0.32
N LYS A 150 -10.18 -7.28 1.36
CA LYS A 150 -9.91 -8.55 2.03
C LYS A 150 -11.18 -9.11 2.67
N ARG A 151 -11.95 -8.29 3.40
CA ARG A 151 -13.22 -8.75 4.00
C ARG A 151 -14.19 -9.28 2.95
N ILE A 152 -14.39 -8.55 1.85
CA ILE A 152 -15.26 -8.98 0.74
C ILE A 152 -14.72 -10.26 0.11
N SER A 153 -13.42 -10.35 -0.14
CA SER A 153 -12.81 -11.56 -0.70
C SER A 153 -13.02 -12.78 0.20
N ASN A 154 -12.94 -12.62 1.52
CA ASN A 154 -13.23 -13.70 2.46
C ASN A 154 -14.69 -14.14 2.40
N LEU A 155 -15.65 -13.20 2.33
CA LEU A 155 -17.07 -13.55 2.15
C LEU A 155 -17.31 -14.34 0.85
N ILE A 156 -16.64 -13.97 -0.24
CA ILE A 156 -16.71 -14.69 -1.50
C ILE A 156 -16.09 -16.09 -1.39
N ASN A 157 -14.86 -16.18 -0.89
CA ASN A 157 -14.04 -17.39 -1.00
C ASN A 157 -14.33 -18.40 0.13
N GLU A 158 -14.58 -17.93 1.35
CA GLU A 158 -14.77 -18.77 2.53
C GLU A 158 -16.24 -19.09 2.78
N SER A 159 -17.16 -18.23 2.31
CA SER A 159 -18.61 -18.39 2.51
C SER A 159 -19.41 -18.52 1.22
N ASN A 160 -18.74 -18.59 0.07
CA ASN A 160 -19.35 -18.74 -1.25
C ASN A 160 -20.40 -17.66 -1.59
N LEU A 161 -20.24 -16.44 -1.07
CA LEU A 161 -21.15 -15.32 -1.32
C LEU A 161 -20.71 -14.56 -2.58
N SER A 162 -21.14 -15.04 -3.74
CA SER A 162 -20.61 -14.62 -5.04
C SER A 162 -21.53 -13.71 -5.86
N THR A 163 -22.79 -13.58 -5.45
CA THR A 163 -23.83 -12.76 -6.10
C THR A 163 -24.26 -11.60 -5.20
N PRO A 164 -24.84 -10.51 -5.75
CA PRO A 164 -25.42 -9.43 -4.96
C PRO A 164 -26.46 -9.89 -3.93
N GLU A 165 -27.25 -10.90 -4.26
CA GLU A 165 -28.25 -11.53 -3.39
C GLU A 165 -27.58 -12.19 -2.18
N GLU A 166 -26.51 -12.97 -2.41
CA GLU A 166 -25.75 -13.63 -1.35
C GLU A 166 -24.93 -12.63 -0.51
N MET A 167 -24.43 -11.56 -1.14
CA MET A 167 -23.65 -10.52 -0.48
C MET A 167 -24.48 -9.62 0.44
N ILE A 168 -25.80 -9.87 0.58
CA ILE A 168 -26.67 -9.14 1.51
C ILE A 168 -26.18 -9.19 2.97
N VAL A 169 -25.34 -10.17 3.30
CA VAL A 169 -24.65 -10.27 4.59
C VAL A 169 -23.87 -8.99 4.94
N TRP A 170 -23.41 -8.22 3.95
CA TRP A 170 -22.81 -6.91 4.18
C TRP A 170 -23.78 -5.91 4.82
N LYS A 171 -25.05 -5.92 4.41
CA LYS A 171 -26.08 -4.97 4.85
C LYS A 171 -26.62 -5.29 6.25
N CYS A 172 -27.01 -6.54 6.47
CA CYS A 172 -27.77 -6.94 7.67
C CYS A 172 -27.09 -8.02 8.51
N GLY A 173 -25.86 -8.43 8.16
CA GLY A 173 -25.25 -9.63 8.73
C GLY A 173 -25.95 -10.90 8.24
N TRP A 174 -25.79 -11.99 8.98
CA TRP A 174 -26.35 -13.30 8.59
C TRP A 174 -27.86 -13.41 8.73
N ASN A 175 -28.52 -12.41 9.34
CA ASN A 175 -29.97 -12.39 9.53
C ASN A 175 -30.53 -10.98 9.26
N CYS A 176 -31.46 -10.90 8.32
CA CYS A 176 -32.13 -9.67 7.91
C CYS A 176 -33.45 -9.38 8.65
N ALA A 177 -33.80 -10.09 9.72
CA ALA A 177 -35.09 -9.95 10.43
C ALA A 177 -35.40 -8.51 10.92
N GLY A 178 -34.39 -7.68 11.14
CA GLY A 178 -34.54 -6.26 11.50
C GLY A 178 -34.80 -5.32 10.32
N HIS A 179 -34.91 -5.84 9.09
CA HIS A 179 -35.07 -5.05 7.87
C HIS A 179 -36.33 -5.46 7.10
N SER A 180 -36.95 -4.50 6.42
CA SER A 180 -38.05 -4.79 5.52
C SER A 180 -37.55 -5.42 4.22
N ASN A 181 -38.38 -6.25 3.58
CA ASN A 181 -38.08 -6.90 2.31
C ASN A 181 -37.77 -5.87 1.21
N GLU A 182 -38.48 -4.75 1.20
CA GLU A 182 -38.27 -3.67 0.23
C GLU A 182 -36.87 -3.06 0.38
N SER A 183 -36.41 -2.84 1.61
CA SER A 183 -35.07 -2.31 1.89
C SER A 183 -33.96 -3.26 1.47
N VAL A 184 -34.17 -4.56 1.67
CA VAL A 184 -33.25 -5.63 1.24
C VAL A 184 -33.19 -5.72 -0.28
N ASN A 185 -34.34 -5.88 -0.94
CA ASN A 185 -34.42 -6.00 -2.40
C ASN A 185 -33.86 -4.76 -3.11
N LYS A 186 -34.13 -3.57 -2.58
CA LYS A 186 -33.53 -2.33 -3.10
C LYS A 186 -32.01 -2.35 -2.99
N TRP A 187 -31.46 -2.81 -1.88
CA TRP A 187 -30.01 -2.89 -1.71
C TRP A 187 -29.37 -3.85 -2.70
N ILE A 188 -29.96 -5.05 -2.87
CA ILE A 188 -29.51 -6.06 -3.84
C ILE A 188 -29.52 -5.47 -5.25
N ALA A 189 -30.63 -4.83 -5.65
CA ALA A 189 -30.77 -4.22 -6.97
C ALA A 189 -29.75 -3.08 -7.20
N ASP A 190 -29.59 -2.20 -6.21
CA ASP A 190 -28.65 -1.08 -6.29
C ASP A 190 -27.20 -1.58 -6.40
N VAL A 191 -26.78 -2.54 -5.56
CA VAL A 191 -25.43 -3.13 -5.62
C VAL A 191 -25.24 -3.90 -6.91
N GLY A 192 -26.20 -4.73 -7.30
CA GLY A 192 -26.16 -5.58 -8.49
C GLY A 192 -26.00 -4.78 -9.78
N MET A 193 -26.69 -3.63 -9.90
CA MET A 193 -26.55 -2.75 -11.07
C MET A 193 -25.10 -2.33 -11.31
N TYR A 194 -24.39 -1.90 -10.27
CA TYR A 194 -23.01 -1.43 -10.41
C TYR A 194 -21.98 -2.55 -10.36
N TYR A 195 -22.28 -3.65 -9.67
CA TYR A 195 -21.51 -4.89 -9.77
C TYR A 195 -21.45 -5.37 -11.22
N ASN A 196 -22.59 -5.44 -11.93
CA ASN A 196 -22.64 -5.91 -13.31
C ASN A 196 -21.89 -4.98 -14.27
N LYS A 197 -21.91 -3.66 -14.03
CA LYS A 197 -21.12 -2.70 -14.81
C LYS A 197 -19.61 -2.94 -14.74
N VAL A 198 -19.12 -3.62 -13.70
CA VAL A 198 -17.69 -3.93 -13.50
C VAL A 198 -17.36 -5.39 -13.83
N TYR A 199 -18.23 -6.31 -13.45
CA TYR A 199 -17.97 -7.76 -13.52
C TYR A 199 -18.31 -8.39 -14.87
N GLN A 200 -19.31 -7.88 -15.59
CA GLN A 200 -19.69 -8.39 -16.91
C GLN A 200 -18.82 -7.78 -18.01
#